data_AF-A0A944ELJ1-F1
#
_entry.id   AF-A0A944ELJ1-F1
#
_cell.length_a   1.000
_cell.length_b   1.000
_cell.length_c   1.000
_cell.angle_alpha   90.00
_cell.angle_beta   90.00
_cell.angle_gamma   90.00
#
_symmetry.space_group_name_H-M   'P 1'
#
loop_
_entity.id
_entity.type
_entity.pdbx_description
1 polymer ?
#
loop_
_entity_poly.entity_id
_entity_poly.type
_entity_poly.pdbx_seq_one_letter_code
_entity_poly.pdbx_strand_id
1 'polypeptide(L)' 'MYQGEPVALGLPELPARPIAIRRTSRRIQVGSVAVGGDAPVSVQSMTTTRTCDIAATLQQIA' A
#
# COMPACT_ATOMS: atom_id res chain seq x y z
N MET A 1 20.39 -28.02 -10.79
CA MET A 1 18.93 -28.02 -10.99
C MET A 1 18.31 -28.51 -9.69
N TYR A 2 17.77 -27.63 -8.85
CA TYR A 2 17.15 -28.00 -7.58
C TYR A 2 15.63 -27.90 -7.78
N GLN A 3 14.96 -29.06 -7.85
CA GLN A 3 13.50 -29.15 -7.79
C GLN A 3 13.14 -29.20 -6.30
N GLY A 4 12.84 -28.03 -5.71
CA GLY A 4 12.37 -27.95 -4.33
C GLY A 4 10.87 -28.14 -4.28
N GLU A 5 10.42 -29.32 -3.87
CA GLU A 5 9.02 -29.53 -3.49
C GLU A 5 8.69 -28.66 -2.26
N PRO A 6 7.58 -27.90 -2.27
CA PRO A 6 7.23 -27.05 -1.15
C PRO A 6 6.97 -27.89 0.11
N VAL A 7 7.73 -27.62 1.18
CA VAL A 7 7.54 -28.25 2.49
C VAL A 7 6.20 -27.81 3.07
N ALA A 8 5.30 -28.77 3.34
CA ALA A 8 3.99 -28.49 3.90
C ALA A 8 4.11 -28.01 5.36
N LEU A 9 4.03 -26.69 5.59
CA LEU A 9 4.15 -26.03 6.89
C LEU A 9 2.91 -26.20 7.82
N GLY A 10 1.98 -27.11 7.50
CA GLY A 10 0.78 -27.35 8.31
C GLY A 10 -0.15 -26.12 8.44
N LEU A 11 -0.08 -25.19 7.50
CA LEU A 11 -0.94 -23.99 7.52
C LEU A 11 -2.39 -24.39 7.21
N PRO A 12 -3.38 -23.88 7.97
CA PRO A 12 -4.78 -24.10 7.64
C PRO A 12 -5.10 -23.45 6.29
N GLU A 13 -6.01 -24.06 5.55
CA GLU A 13 -6.53 -23.47 4.31
C GLU A 13 -7.32 -22.19 4.69
N LEU A 14 -6.72 -21.03 4.44
CA LEU A 14 -7.41 -19.77 4.65
C LEU A 14 -8.56 -19.68 3.64
N PRO A 15 -9.78 -19.36 4.06
CA PRO A 15 -10.87 -19.17 3.11
C PRO A 15 -10.44 -18.09 2.12
N ALA A 16 -10.51 -18.41 0.82
CA ALA A 16 -10.23 -17.45 -0.23
C ALA A 16 -11.17 -16.26 -0.04
N ARG A 17 -10.63 -15.12 0.38
CA ARG A 17 -11.41 -13.88 0.45
C ARG A 17 -11.67 -13.47 -1.00
N PRO A 18 -12.92 -13.47 -1.48
CA PRO A 18 -13.19 -12.99 -2.82
C PRO A 18 -12.71 -11.54 -2.92
N ILE A 19 -12.05 -11.19 -4.02
CA ILE A 19 -11.61 -9.82 -4.28
C ILE A 19 -12.87 -8.96 -4.35
N ALA A 20 -13.08 -8.13 -3.32
CA ALA A 20 -14.22 -7.23 -3.28
C ALA A 20 -14.06 -6.13 -4.34
N ILE A 21 -15.16 -5.80 -5.02
CA ILE A 21 -15.20 -4.69 -5.98
C ILE A 21 -14.96 -3.38 -5.20
N ARG A 22 -14.10 -2.51 -5.75
CA ARG A 22 -13.80 -1.21 -5.14
C ARG A 22 -15.05 -0.33 -5.12
N ARG A 23 -15.37 0.25 -3.95
CA ARG A 23 -16.52 1.13 -3.75
C ARG A 23 -16.48 2.35 -4.69
N THR A 24 -17.59 2.65 -5.36
CA THR A 24 -17.77 3.93 -6.07
C THR A 24 -17.68 5.09 -5.09
N SER A 25 -16.79 6.04 -5.38
CA SER A 25 -16.52 7.19 -4.52
C SER A 25 -16.37 8.46 -5.35
N ARG A 26 -16.57 9.63 -4.73
CA ARG A 26 -16.27 10.91 -5.37
C ARG A 26 -14.76 11.00 -5.64
N ARG A 27 -14.36 11.54 -6.79
CA ARG A 27 -12.97 11.90 -7.08
C ARG A 27 -12.61 13.23 -6.42
N ILE A 28 -11.47 13.28 -5.74
CA ILE A 28 -10.86 14.51 -5.22
C ILE A 28 -9.42 14.67 -5.76
N GLN A 29 -8.84 15.85 -5.60
CA GLN A 29 -7.44 16.13 -5.92
C GLN A 29 -6.64 16.38 -4.64
N VAL A 30 -5.49 15.73 -4.51
CA VAL A 30 -4.48 15.97 -3.48
C VAL A 30 -3.22 16.46 -4.19
N GLY A 31 -3.04 17.78 -4.25
CA GLY A 31 -2.06 18.37 -5.17
C GLY A 31 -2.37 17.98 -6.62
N SER A 32 -1.43 17.31 -7.28
CA SER A 32 -1.58 16.78 -8.64
C SER A 32 -2.13 15.35 -8.71
N VAL A 33 -2.41 14.71 -7.57
CA VAL A 33 -2.83 13.29 -7.51
C VAL A 33 -4.35 13.18 -7.38
N ALA A 34 -4.98 12.45 -8.30
CA ALA A 34 -6.41 12.13 -8.22
C ALA A 34 -6.66 10.94 -7.28
N VAL A 35 -7.60 11.08 -6.33
CA VAL A 35 -7.96 10.03 -5.36
C VAL A 35 -9.48 9.76 -5.42
N GLY A 36 -9.87 8.49 -5.44
CA GLY A 36 -11.29 8.08 -5.54
C GLY A 36 -11.81 8.06 -6.98
N GLY A 37 -13.11 7.78 -7.16
CA GLY A 37 -13.72 7.57 -8.48
C GLY A 37 -13.04 6.44 -9.25
N ASP A 38 -12.70 6.65 -10.51
CA ASP A 38 -12.00 5.65 -11.33
C ASP A 38 -10.47 5.79 -11.29
N ALA A 39 -9.94 6.65 -10.41
CA ALA A 39 -8.50 6.79 -10.24
C ALA A 39 -7.88 5.53 -9.58
N PRO A 40 -6.62 5.17 -9.94
CA PRO A 40 -5.89 4.09 -9.28
C PRO A 40 -5.80 4.26 -7.76
N VAL A 41 -5.56 3.15 -7.04
CA VAL A 41 -5.31 3.22 -5.58
C VAL A 41 -3.95 3.85 -5.33
N SER A 42 -3.92 5.01 -4.68
CA SER A 42 -2.69 5.69 -4.30
C SER A 42 -2.02 5.02 -3.12
N VAL A 43 -0.69 4.91 -3.16
CA VAL A 43 0.13 4.50 -2.01
C VAL A 43 0.50 5.73 -1.21
N GLN A 44 0.43 5.64 0.12
CA GLN A 44 0.78 6.72 1.05
C GLN A 44 1.67 6.17 2.17
N SER A 45 2.51 7.04 2.73
CA SER A 45 3.37 6.77 3.88
C SER A 45 3.41 7.99 4.81
N MET A 46 4.15 7.88 5.92
CA MET A 46 4.32 8.95 6.91
C MET A 46 5.76 8.98 7.41
N THR A 47 6.30 10.18 7.63
CA THR A 47 7.65 10.36 8.17
C THR A 47 7.70 9.98 9.65
N THR A 48 8.88 9.56 10.11
CA THR A 48 9.13 9.15 11.51
C THR A 48 10.10 10.10 12.23
N THR A 49 10.69 11.04 11.50
CA THR A 49 11.53 12.12 12.03
C THR A 49 10.71 13.17 12.76
N ARG A 50 11.36 13.97 13.63
CA ARG A 50 10.71 15.11 14.27
C ARG A 50 10.43 16.18 13.21
N THR A 51 9.19 16.58 13.03
CA THR A 51 8.78 17.51 11.98
C THR A 51 9.51 18.86 12.02
N CYS A 52 9.91 19.33 13.20
CA CYS A 52 10.69 20.56 13.33
C CYS A 52 12.16 20.42 12.91
N ASP A 53 12.69 19.20 12.82
CA ASP A 53 13.98 18.91 12.20
C ASP A 53 13.79 18.83 10.67
N ILE A 54 13.99 19.98 10.04
CA ILE A 54 13.80 20.16 8.60
C ILE A 54 14.74 19.23 7.81
N ALA A 55 16.00 19.12 8.22
CA ALA A 55 17.01 18.37 7.47
C ALA A 55 16.74 16.86 7.52
N ALA A 56 16.38 16.33 8.69
CA ALA A 56 16.05 14.91 8.84
C ALA A 56 14.76 14.56 8.07
N THR A 57 13.74 15.42 8.13
CA THR A 57 12.46 15.18 7.44
C THR A 57 12.63 15.18 5.92
N LEU A 58 13.40 16.14 5.38
CA LEU A 58 13.68 16.21 3.94
C LEU A 58 14.45 14.98 3.45
N GLN A 59 15.44 14.51 4.21
CA GLN A 59 16.20 13.31 3.84
C GLN A 59 15.34 12.03 3.80
N GLN A 60 14.27 11.97 4.60
CA GLN A 60 13.39 10.79 4.62
C GLN A 60 12.44 10.73 3.41
N ILE A 61 12.08 11.89 2.84
CA ILE A 61 11.11 11.97 1.74
C ILE A 61 11.75 12.10 0.36
N ALA A 62 13.05 12.43 0.29
CA ALA A 62 13.79 12.67 -0.95
C ALA A 62 14.43 11.40 -1.52
#